data_AF-A0A416VFR2-F1
#
_entry.id   AF-A0A416VFR2-F1
#
_cell.length_a   1.000
_cell.length_b   1.000
_cell.length_c   1.000
_cell.angle_alpha   90.00
_cell.angle_beta   90.00
_cell.angle_gamma   90.00
#
_symmetry.space_group_name_H-M   'P 1'
#
loop_
_entity.id
_entity.type
_entity.pdbx_description
1 polymer ?
#
loop_
_entity_poly.entity_id
_entity_poly.type
_entity_poly.pdbx_seq_one_letter_code
_entity_poly.pdbx_strand_id
1 'polypeptide(L)'
;MHFSGLAQSYKVVTVPAPGELEKSLGDDWDKIDSVVVKGTINKVDFQTLYSCSHLGKLTVLNLEGATIEGNRIPDYALFYPNITDDYLNIQRIILPDNIAEIGEWAFSNMRLKKINFPASLKKFSAGSFCGCHWMEVDPLVIPEGITEIPWECFAHC
;
A
#
# COMPACT_ATOMS: atom_id res chain seq x y z
N MET A 1 -11.37 -3.51 -13.14
CA MET A 1 -10.45 -4.40 -12.42
C MET A 1 -9.77 -5.34 -13.41
N HIS A 2 -8.57 -5.02 -13.89
CA HIS A 2 -7.76 -5.96 -14.68
C HIS A 2 -6.43 -6.19 -13.96
N PHE A 3 -6.36 -7.27 -13.19
CA PHE A 3 -5.13 -7.81 -12.60
C PHE A 3 -4.38 -8.62 -13.67
N SER A 4 -4.00 -8.02 -14.80
CA SER A 4 -3.29 -8.79 -15.84
C SER A 4 -1.85 -9.10 -15.39
N GLY A 5 -1.53 -10.39 -15.23
CA GLY A 5 -0.18 -10.94 -15.25
C GLY A 5 0.57 -11.10 -13.91
N LEU A 6 0.08 -10.50 -12.81
CA LEU A 6 0.78 -10.56 -11.49
C LEU A 6 0.06 -11.41 -10.45
N ALA A 7 -1.26 -11.58 -10.57
CA ALA A 7 -2.09 -12.29 -9.61
C ALA A 7 -2.57 -13.63 -10.17
N GLN A 8 -2.43 -14.70 -9.40
CA GLN A 8 -2.94 -16.04 -9.64
C GLN A 8 -4.15 -16.34 -8.73
N SER A 9 -4.25 -15.70 -7.56
CA SER A 9 -5.36 -15.83 -6.61
C SER A 9 -5.77 -14.49 -5.99
N TYR A 10 -7.03 -14.08 -6.15
CA TYR A 10 -7.53 -12.82 -5.59
C TYR A 10 -8.76 -12.98 -4.70
N LYS A 11 -8.92 -12.06 -3.74
CA LYS A 11 -10.11 -11.97 -2.88
C LYS A 11 -10.64 -10.53 -2.83
N VAL A 12 -11.95 -10.38 -2.94
CA VAL A 12 -12.62 -9.09 -2.69
C VAL A 12 -13.18 -9.12 -1.28
N VAL A 13 -12.83 -8.12 -0.47
CA VAL A 13 -13.18 -8.05 0.95
C VAL A 13 -13.85 -6.72 1.23
N THR A 14 -14.99 -6.75 1.94
CA THR A 14 -15.63 -5.54 2.48
C THR A 14 -15.41 -5.52 3.98
N VAL A 15 -14.68 -4.53 4.47
CA VAL A 15 -14.37 -4.36 5.89
C VAL A 15 -15.58 -3.75 6.58
N PRO A 16 -16.19 -4.44 7.57
CA PRO A 16 -17.44 -4.01 8.20
C PRO A 16 -17.25 -2.82 9.15
N ALA A 17 -16.06 -2.72 9.75
CA ALA A 17 -15.63 -1.62 10.59
C ALA A 17 -14.10 -1.50 10.56
N PRO A 18 -13.52 -0.30 10.72
CA PRO A 18 -12.07 -0.12 10.72
C PRO A 18 -11.37 -1.04 11.73
N GLY A 19 -10.33 -1.76 11.30
CA GLY A 19 -9.60 -2.75 12.07
C GLY A 19 -10.14 -4.19 11.97
N GLU A 20 -11.25 -4.43 11.25
CA GLU A 20 -11.83 -5.78 11.06
C GLU A 20 -11.40 -6.49 9.76
N LEU A 21 -10.37 -6.01 9.05
CA LEU A 21 -9.92 -6.66 7.82
C LEU A 21 -9.49 -8.12 8.06
N GLU A 22 -8.79 -8.42 9.15
CA GLU A 22 -8.35 -9.78 9.50
C GLU A 22 -9.52 -10.76 9.55
N LYS A 23 -10.57 -10.40 10.29
CA LYS A 23 -11.81 -11.18 10.38
C LYS A 23 -12.47 -11.37 9.02
N SER A 24 -12.41 -10.35 8.17
CA SER A 24 -13.01 -10.36 6.83
C SER A 24 -12.22 -11.21 5.82
N LEU A 25 -10.90 -11.34 6.03
CA LEU A 25 -10.03 -12.24 5.28
C LEU A 25 -10.25 -13.71 5.68
N GLY A 26 -10.45 -13.98 6.97
CA GLY A 26 -10.58 -15.34 7.50
C GLY A 26 -9.34 -16.19 7.22
N ASP A 27 -9.53 -17.49 7.01
CA ASP A 27 -8.44 -18.47 6.86
C ASP A 27 -7.63 -18.36 5.54
N ASP A 28 -7.94 -17.39 4.67
CA ASP A 28 -7.26 -17.22 3.37
C ASP A 28 -6.19 -16.12 3.37
N TRP A 29 -5.98 -15.44 4.51
CA TRP A 29 -5.15 -14.24 4.60
C TRP A 29 -3.72 -14.43 4.07
N ASP A 30 -3.17 -15.64 4.13
CA ASP A 30 -1.83 -16.02 3.69
C ASP A 30 -1.79 -16.71 2.30
N LYS A 31 -2.95 -17.05 1.74
CA LYS A 31 -3.07 -17.85 0.50
C LYS A 31 -3.28 -17.02 -0.75
N ILE A 32 -3.71 -15.78 -0.59
CA ILE A 32 -4.03 -14.87 -1.70
C ILE A 32 -2.81 -14.07 -2.12
N ASP A 33 -2.62 -13.90 -3.42
CA ASP A 33 -1.61 -12.99 -3.94
C ASP A 33 -2.17 -11.60 -4.28
N SER A 34 -3.50 -11.45 -4.31
CA SER A 34 -4.16 -10.16 -4.49
C SER A 34 -5.38 -9.96 -3.60
N VAL A 35 -5.58 -8.73 -3.12
CA VAL A 35 -6.79 -8.34 -2.39
C VAL A 35 -7.38 -7.05 -2.96
N VAL A 36 -8.70 -7.02 -3.10
CA VAL A 36 -9.49 -5.80 -3.31
C VAL A 36 -10.19 -5.47 -2.00
N VAL A 37 -9.83 -4.36 -1.37
CA VAL A 37 -10.41 -3.91 -0.11
C VAL A 37 -11.49 -2.87 -0.39
N LYS A 38 -12.64 -3.02 0.28
CA LYS A 38 -13.74 -2.07 0.30
C LYS A 38 -14.13 -1.73 1.73
N GLY A 39 -14.84 -0.62 1.91
CA GLY A 39 -15.25 -0.13 3.22
C GLY A 39 -14.18 0.75 3.87
N THR A 40 -14.38 1.12 5.12
CA THR A 40 -13.45 1.99 5.83
C THR A 40 -12.36 1.18 6.53
N ILE A 41 -11.10 1.56 6.34
CA ILE A 41 -9.94 0.91 6.95
C ILE A 41 -9.05 1.91 7.70
N ASN A 42 -8.33 1.42 8.70
CA ASN A 42 -7.42 2.20 9.53
C ASN A 42 -6.03 1.55 9.63
N LYS A 43 -5.20 2.08 10.54
CA LYS A 43 -3.83 1.59 10.75
C LYS A 43 -3.77 0.09 11.09
N VAL A 44 -4.74 -0.44 11.85
CA VAL A 44 -4.77 -1.87 12.23
C VAL A 44 -4.92 -2.75 10.99
N ASP A 45 -5.77 -2.37 10.04
CA ASP A 45 -5.94 -3.11 8.78
C ASP A 45 -4.66 -3.10 7.93
N PHE A 46 -3.89 -2.01 7.94
CA PHE A 46 -2.59 -1.95 7.29
C PHE A 46 -1.59 -2.94 7.92
N GLN A 47 -1.65 -3.18 9.23
CA GLN A 47 -0.84 -4.22 9.89
C GLN A 47 -1.23 -5.61 9.40
N THR A 48 -2.53 -5.86 9.22
CA THR A 48 -3.02 -7.09 8.59
C THR A 48 -2.49 -7.24 7.17
N LEU A 49 -2.54 -6.19 6.35
CA LEU A 49 -2.03 -6.19 4.97
C LEU A 49 -0.52 -6.43 4.90
N TYR A 50 0.24 -5.86 5.85
CA TYR A 50 1.66 -6.16 6.02
C TYR A 50 1.86 -7.66 6.27
N SER A 51 1.15 -8.25 7.24
CA SER A 51 1.22 -9.68 7.56
C SER A 51 0.86 -10.55 6.35
N CYS A 52 -0.18 -10.19 5.59
CA CYS A 52 -0.56 -10.89 4.36
C CYS A 52 0.56 -10.96 3.31
N SER A 53 1.45 -9.96 3.26
CA SER A 53 2.58 -9.96 2.33
C SER A 53 3.85 -10.55 2.95
N HIS A 54 4.11 -10.26 4.23
CA HIS A 54 5.32 -10.66 4.93
C HIS A 54 5.32 -12.15 5.30
N LEU A 55 4.19 -12.67 5.79
CA LEU A 55 4.02 -14.08 6.17
C LEU A 55 3.22 -14.87 5.12
N GLY A 56 2.51 -14.18 4.25
CA GLY A 56 1.68 -14.76 3.20
C GLY A 56 2.24 -14.56 1.80
N LYS A 57 1.33 -14.46 0.83
CA LYS A 57 1.64 -14.37 -0.62
C LYS A 57 1.25 -13.03 -1.25
N LEU A 58 0.75 -12.08 -0.48
CA LEU A 58 0.17 -10.85 -1.04
C LEU A 58 1.23 -10.04 -1.82
N THR A 59 0.98 -9.85 -3.11
CA THR A 59 1.82 -9.04 -4.01
C THR A 59 1.05 -7.88 -4.64
N VAL A 60 -0.28 -7.92 -4.70
CA VAL A 60 -1.10 -6.86 -5.29
C VAL A 60 -2.19 -6.39 -4.32
N LEU A 61 -2.10 -5.12 -3.92
CA LEU A 61 -3.04 -4.48 -3.02
C LEU A 61 -3.90 -3.47 -3.79
N ASN A 62 -5.20 -3.73 -3.90
CA ASN A 62 -6.17 -2.81 -4.48
C ASN A 62 -7.06 -2.19 -3.39
N LEU A 63 -6.90 -0.89 -3.17
CA LEU A 63 -7.63 -0.07 -2.22
C LEU A 63 -8.56 0.94 -2.90
N GLU A 64 -8.80 0.86 -4.22
CA GLU A 64 -9.64 1.78 -4.97
C GLU A 64 -11.06 1.92 -4.37
N GLY A 65 -11.59 0.83 -3.82
CA GLY A 65 -12.91 0.79 -3.17
C GLY A 65 -12.90 1.10 -1.66
N ALA A 66 -11.75 1.42 -1.07
CA ALA A 66 -11.60 1.65 0.35
C ALA A 66 -11.66 3.16 0.69
N THR A 67 -12.13 3.46 1.90
CA THR A 67 -11.90 4.77 2.54
C THR A 67 -10.85 4.56 3.63
N ILE A 68 -9.75 5.29 3.57
CA ILE A 68 -8.72 5.21 4.62
C ILE A 68 -8.99 6.35 5.61
N GLU A 69 -9.02 6.05 6.90
CA GLU A 69 -9.25 7.06 7.94
C GLU A 69 -8.31 8.26 7.79
N GLY A 70 -8.87 9.48 7.86
CA GLY A 70 -8.12 10.71 7.67
C GLY A 70 -7.68 10.98 6.23
N ASN A 71 -8.14 10.20 5.24
CA ASN A 71 -7.74 10.29 3.84
C ASN A 71 -6.21 10.23 3.67
N ARG A 72 -5.53 9.45 4.52
CA ARG A 72 -4.08 9.43 4.63
C ARG A 72 -3.57 8.01 4.79
N ILE A 73 -2.55 7.63 4.04
CA ILE A 73 -1.81 6.39 4.32
C ILE A 73 -1.07 6.57 5.66
N PRO A 74 -1.27 5.69 6.67
CA PRO A 74 -0.69 5.87 7.99
C PRO A 74 0.85 5.77 7.95
N ASP A 75 1.50 6.34 8.96
CA ASP A 75 2.95 6.16 9.14
C ASP A 75 3.24 4.68 9.38
N TYR A 76 4.32 4.19 8.78
CA TYR A 76 4.73 2.79 8.88
C TYR A 76 3.64 1.81 8.41
N ALA A 77 2.79 2.22 7.45
CA ALA A 77 1.65 1.44 6.97
C ALA A 77 2.03 0.01 6.57
N LEU A 78 3.06 -0.15 5.74
CA LEU A 78 3.55 -1.45 5.24
C LEU A 78 5.05 -1.60 5.49
N PHE A 79 5.56 -1.03 6.58
CA PHE A 79 6.97 -1.09 6.94
C PHE A 79 7.16 -1.20 8.44
N TYR A 80 8.00 -2.14 8.89
CA TYR A 80 8.34 -2.35 10.29
C TYR A 80 9.87 -2.40 10.45
N PRO A 81 10.51 -1.35 10.99
CA PRO A 81 11.97 -1.20 10.97
C PRO A 81 12.74 -2.26 11.77
N ASN A 82 12.08 -2.93 12.71
CA ASN A 82 12.71 -3.93 13.58
C ASN A 82 12.49 -5.37 13.10
N ILE A 83 11.83 -5.58 11.96
CA ILE A 83 11.34 -6.91 11.57
C ILE A 83 12.09 -7.53 10.38
N THR A 84 12.86 -6.81 9.54
CA THR A 84 13.50 -7.47 8.38
C THR A 84 14.83 -6.88 7.89
N ASP A 85 15.69 -7.75 7.36
CA ASP A 85 16.77 -7.44 6.40
C ASP A 85 16.26 -7.54 4.93
N ASP A 86 14.99 -7.90 4.72
CA ASP A 86 14.37 -8.22 3.42
C ASP A 86 13.24 -7.24 3.01
N TYR A 87 13.05 -7.03 1.71
CA TYR A 87 12.01 -6.18 1.13
C TYR A 87 10.62 -6.83 1.17
N LEU A 88 9.58 -6.05 1.48
CA LEU A 88 8.17 -6.50 1.44
C LEU A 88 7.75 -6.82 -0.01
N ASN A 89 7.02 -7.92 -0.21
CA ASN A 89 6.77 -8.50 -1.53
C ASN A 89 5.66 -7.83 -2.36
N ILE A 90 4.98 -6.81 -1.84
CA ILE A 90 3.97 -6.07 -2.62
C ILE A 90 4.62 -5.35 -3.79
N GLN A 91 4.16 -5.67 -4.99
CA GLN A 91 4.64 -5.15 -6.27
C GLN A 91 3.71 -4.11 -6.87
N ARG A 92 2.42 -4.11 -6.49
CA ARG A 92 1.46 -3.16 -7.01
C ARG A 92 0.49 -2.70 -5.93
N ILE A 93 0.35 -1.38 -5.82
CA ILE A 93 -0.64 -0.72 -4.97
C ILE A 93 -1.59 0.09 -5.87
N ILE A 94 -2.89 -0.02 -5.62
CA ILE A 94 -3.90 0.84 -6.21
C ILE A 94 -4.53 1.65 -5.08
N LEU A 95 -4.18 2.93 -4.94
CA LEU A 95 -4.72 3.85 -3.95
C LEU A 95 -6.11 4.36 -4.35
N PRO A 96 -7.01 4.67 -3.39
CA PRO A 96 -8.26 5.35 -3.66
C PRO A 96 -8.04 6.83 -4.01
N ASP A 97 -8.99 7.40 -4.75
CA ASP A 97 -8.90 8.75 -5.35
C ASP A 97 -8.94 9.91 -4.35
N ASN A 98 -9.22 9.64 -3.06
CA ASN A 98 -9.37 10.67 -2.03
C ASN A 98 -8.13 10.84 -1.14
N ILE A 99 -7.05 10.08 -1.36
CA ILE A 99 -5.85 10.17 -0.51
C ILE A 99 -5.14 11.51 -0.69
N ALA A 100 -4.98 12.23 0.42
CA ALA A 100 -4.35 13.54 0.48
C ALA A 100 -2.88 13.47 0.92
N GLU A 101 -2.49 12.46 1.71
CA GLU A 101 -1.14 12.33 2.25
C GLU A 101 -0.68 10.87 2.31
N ILE A 102 0.62 10.65 2.05
CA ILE A 102 1.32 9.40 2.32
C ILE A 102 2.24 9.58 3.53
N GLY A 103 2.07 8.71 4.53
CA GLY A 103 2.75 8.79 5.81
C GLY A 103 4.24 8.47 5.79
N GLU A 104 4.90 8.76 6.92
CA GLU A 104 6.32 8.54 7.13
C GLU A 104 6.66 7.06 6.97
N TRP A 105 7.64 6.75 6.12
CA TRP A 105 8.08 5.39 5.80
C TRP A 105 6.96 4.43 5.36
N ALA A 106 5.80 4.94 4.94
CA ALA A 106 4.59 4.13 4.77
C ALA A 106 4.79 2.94 3.82
N PHE A 107 5.59 3.12 2.77
CA PHE A 107 5.90 2.13 1.76
C PHE A 107 7.43 1.91 1.63
N SER A 108 8.18 2.08 2.72
CA SER A 108 9.63 1.86 2.72
C SER A 108 9.98 0.37 2.55
N ASN A 109 11.12 0.11 1.90
CA ASN A 109 11.67 -1.23 1.65
C ASN A 109 10.68 -2.21 1.03
N MET A 110 10.02 -1.81 -0.06
CA MET A 110 9.09 -2.68 -0.81
C MET A 110 9.65 -3.07 -2.17
N ARG A 111 9.28 -4.26 -2.67
CA ARG A 111 9.43 -4.65 -4.08
C ARG A 111 8.42 -3.97 -5.01
N LEU A 112 8.00 -2.76 -4.64
CA LEU A 112 6.95 -2.00 -5.28
C LEU A 112 7.39 -1.60 -6.69
N LYS A 113 6.64 -2.03 -7.69
CA LYS A 113 6.84 -1.66 -9.10
C LYS A 113 5.88 -0.58 -9.54
N LYS A 114 4.62 -0.67 -9.14
CA LYS A 114 3.55 0.22 -9.61
C LYS A 114 2.69 0.74 -8.47
N ILE A 115 2.48 2.04 -8.47
CA ILE A 115 1.51 2.73 -7.62
C ILE A 115 0.86 3.85 -8.42
N ASN A 116 -0.45 4.06 -8.25
CA ASN A 116 -1.09 5.29 -8.72
C ASN A 116 -1.01 6.36 -7.63
N PHE A 117 -0.60 7.56 -8.01
CA PHE A 117 -0.76 8.73 -7.16
C PHE A 117 -2.05 9.46 -7.56
N PRO A 118 -3.06 9.55 -6.66
CA PRO A 118 -4.32 10.20 -6.99
C PRO A 118 -4.12 11.72 -7.11
N ALA A 119 -4.96 12.39 -7.91
CA ALA A 119 -4.89 13.84 -8.10
C ALA A 119 -5.14 14.64 -6.80
N SER A 120 -5.80 14.02 -5.82
CA SER A 120 -6.00 14.58 -4.47
C SER A 120 -4.71 14.64 -3.64
N LEU A 121 -3.66 13.89 -4.00
CA LEU A 121 -2.45 13.79 -3.19
C LEU A 121 -1.73 15.14 -3.15
N LYS A 122 -1.51 15.65 -1.92
CA LYS A 122 -0.86 16.95 -1.66
C LYS A 122 0.46 16.83 -0.93
N LYS A 123 0.72 15.70 -0.28
CA LYS A 123 1.90 15.55 0.57
C LYS A 123 2.46 14.12 0.57
N PHE A 124 3.77 14.03 0.38
CA PHE A 124 4.57 12.89 0.83
C PHE A 124 5.17 13.22 2.19
N SER A 125 5.47 12.18 2.98
CA SER A 125 6.25 12.32 4.22
C SER A 125 7.64 11.71 4.04
N ALA A 126 8.53 11.98 5.00
CA ALA A 126 9.91 11.50 4.99
C ALA A 126 9.97 9.98 4.78
N GLY A 127 10.90 9.55 3.92
CA GLY A 127 11.15 8.14 3.66
C GLY A 127 9.99 7.34 3.06
N SER A 128 8.89 7.98 2.62
CA SER A 128 7.65 7.26 2.27
C SER A 128 7.80 6.13 1.24
N PHE A 129 8.78 6.21 0.33
CA PHE A 129 9.17 5.15 -0.61
C PHE A 129 10.65 4.78 -0.55
N CYS A 130 11.35 5.07 0.55
CA CYS A 130 12.78 4.75 0.67
C CYS A 130 13.03 3.26 0.40
N GLY A 131 14.04 2.93 -0.40
CA GLY A 131 14.40 1.54 -0.72
C GLY A 131 13.45 0.83 -1.69
N CYS A 132 12.57 1.53 -2.41
CA CYS A 132 11.72 0.93 -3.45
C CYS A 132 12.44 0.74 -4.80
N HIS A 133 13.55 0.00 -4.82
CA HIS A 133 14.45 -0.17 -5.98
C HIS A 133 13.83 -0.68 -7.29
N TRP A 134 12.59 -1.18 -7.24
CA TRP A 134 11.89 -1.77 -8.37
C TRP A 134 10.83 -0.84 -8.96
N MET A 135 10.71 0.39 -8.46
CA MET A 135 9.67 1.32 -8.87
C MET A 135 9.83 1.69 -10.35
N GLU A 136 8.82 1.35 -11.15
CA GLU A 136 8.78 1.69 -12.56
C GLU A 136 8.46 3.18 -12.73
N VAL A 137 9.18 3.87 -13.62
CA VAL A 137 9.04 5.31 -13.85
C VAL A 137 8.35 5.68 -15.18
N ASP A 138 7.92 4.69 -15.96
CA ASP A 138 7.33 4.88 -17.30
C ASP A 138 5.87 4.37 -17.39
N PRO A 139 4.85 5.21 -17.10
CA PRO A 139 4.95 6.52 -16.46
C PRO A 139 4.73 6.46 -14.93
N LEU A 140 5.60 7.11 -14.17
CA LEU A 140 5.33 7.57 -12.80
C LEU A 140 5.09 9.07 -12.83
N VAL A 141 3.89 9.51 -12.43
CA VAL A 141 3.50 10.92 -12.47
C VAL A 141 3.29 11.43 -11.04
N ILE A 142 4.12 12.39 -10.64
CA ILE A 142 3.90 13.14 -9.40
C ILE A 142 2.74 14.12 -9.61
N PRO A 143 1.67 14.08 -8.80
CA PRO A 143 0.53 14.97 -8.97
C PRO A 143 0.90 16.45 -8.80
N GLU A 144 0.24 17.35 -9.56
CA GLU A 144 0.49 18.80 -9.53
C GLU A 144 0.31 19.44 -8.14
N GLY A 145 -0.45 18.79 -7.25
CA GLY A 145 -0.66 19.26 -5.89
C GLY A 145 0.53 19.11 -4.94
N ILE A 146 1.58 18.40 -5.36
CA ILE A 146 2.78 18.16 -4.57
C ILE A 146 3.73 19.34 -4.70
N THR A 147 4.03 20.00 -3.59
CA THR A 147 4.92 21.16 -3.53
C THR A 147 6.32 20.85 -2.99
N GLU A 148 6.50 19.68 -2.40
CA GLU A 148 7.74 19.28 -1.75
C GLU A 148 7.97 17.77 -1.90
N ILE A 149 9.25 17.39 -2.10
CA ILE A 149 9.73 16.02 -1.97
C ILE A 149 10.58 15.96 -0.69
N PRO A 150 10.08 15.37 0.41
CA PRO A 150 10.77 15.36 1.69
C PRO A 150 12.06 14.53 1.68
N TRP A 151 12.82 14.66 2.77
CA TRP A 151 14.02 13.86 3.03
C TRP A 151 13.75 12.36 2.85
N GLU A 152 14.62 11.72 2.07
CA GLU A 152 14.58 10.29 1.72
C GLU A 152 13.30 9.76 1.08
N CYS A 153 12.37 10.62 0.66
CA CYS A 153 11.06 10.21 0.11
C CYS A 153 11.19 9.14 -0.98
N PHE A 154 12.13 9.30 -1.91
CA PHE A 154 12.45 8.34 -2.97
C PHE A 154 13.94 7.94 -2.94
N ALA A 155 14.59 7.97 -1.78
CA ALA A 155 15.96 7.48 -1.68
C ALA A 155 16.00 6.00 -2.09
N HIS A 156 16.98 5.63 -2.91
CA HIS A 156 17.15 4.25 -3.38
C HIS A 156 15.95 3.66 -4.15
N CYS A 157 15.16 4.49 -4.84
CA CYS A 157 14.14 4.06 -5.80
C CYS A 157 14.72 3.81 -7.20
#